data_AF-W7IPB8-F1
#
_entry.id   AF-W7IPB8-F1
#
_cell.length_a   1.000
_cell.length_b   1.000
_cell.length_c   1.000
_cell.angle_alpha   90.00
_cell.angle_beta   90.00
_cell.angle_gamma   90.00
#
_symmetry.space_group_name_H-M   'P 1'
#
loop_
_entity.id
_entity.type
_entity.pdbx_description
1 polymer ?
#
loop_
_entity_poly.entity_id
_entity_poly.type
_entity_poly.pdbx_seq_one_letter_code
_entity_poly.pdbx_strand_id
1 'polypeptide(L)' 'MAPGEAPAHGQPGYLAKYTERIGAMFGTPERFAELFSTPVVITPTRLHVV' A
#
# COMPACT_ATOMS: atom_id res chain seq x y z
N MET A 1 -6.50 5.28 -7.16
CA MET A 1 -5.19 5.99 -7.13
C MET A 1 -5.43 7.49 -6.93
N ALA A 2 -4.79 8.12 -5.94
CA ALA A 2 -4.78 9.58 -5.85
C ALA A 2 -3.87 10.15 -6.97
N PRO A 3 -4.12 11.37 -7.48
CA PRO A 3 -3.26 11.98 -8.49
C PRO A 3 -1.81 12.07 -7.99
N GLY A 4 -0.87 11.45 -8.72
CA GLY A 4 0.57 11.52 -8.43
C GLY A 4 1.14 10.40 -7.54
N GLU A 5 0.31 9.52 -6.97
CA GLU A 5 0.81 8.38 -6.20
C GLU A 5 1.10 7.16 -7.08
N ALA A 6 2.20 6.46 -6.80
CA ALA A 6 2.48 5.16 -7.40
C ALA A 6 1.48 4.10 -6.90
N PRO A 7 1.19 3.04 -7.70
CA PRO A 7 0.41 1.90 -7.24
C PRO A 7 1.02 1.29 -5.98
N ALA A 8 0.21 0.57 -5.20
CA ALA A 8 0.67 0.01 -3.92
C ALA A 8 1.92 -0.88 -4.05
N HIS A 9 2.07 -1.63 -5.15
CA HIS A 9 3.28 -2.41 -5.44
C HIS A 9 4.49 -1.56 -5.88
N GLY A 10 4.31 -0.29 -6.23
CA GLY A 10 5.37 0.66 -6.58
C GLY A 10 5.80 1.55 -5.41
N GLN A 11 5.13 1.46 -4.25
CA GLN A 11 5.45 2.27 -3.08
C GLN A 11 6.60 1.63 -2.29
N PRO A 12 7.77 2.29 -2.14
CA PRO A 12 8.97 1.66 -1.55
C PRO A 12 8.78 1.12 -0.14
N GLY A 13 8.11 1.88 0.74
CA GLY A 13 7.82 1.45 2.10
C GLY A 13 6.82 0.28 2.17
N TYR A 14 5.95 0.17 1.16
CA TYR A 14 4.99 -0.93 1.07
C TYR A 14 5.68 -2.22 0.62
N LEU A 15 6.53 -2.13 -0.40
CA LEU A 15 7.37 -3.24 -0.87
C LEU A 15 8.25 -3.80 0.25
N ALA A 16 8.97 -2.94 0.97
CA ALA A 16 9.83 -3.34 2.08
C ALA A 16 9.09 -4.16 3.16
N LYS A 17 7.79 -3.90 3.34
CA LYS A 17 6.97 -4.56 4.38
C LYS A 17 6.23 -5.80 3.88
N TYR A 18 5.85 -5.85 2.61
CA TYR A 18 4.83 -6.80 2.14
C TYR A 18 5.24 -7.66 0.93
N THR A 19 6.44 -7.52 0.37
CA THR A 19 6.83 -8.24 -0.86
C THR A 19 6.58 -9.75 -0.78
N GLU A 20 7.05 -10.42 0.27
CA GLU A 20 6.85 -11.87 0.45
C GLU A 20 5.36 -12.25 0.56
N ARG A 21 4.60 -11.45 1.32
CA ARG A 21 3.17 -11.69 1.54
C ARG A 21 2.34 -11.45 0.28
N ILE A 22 2.72 -10.46 -0.53
CA ILE A 22 2.09 -10.17 -1.82
C ILE A 22 2.25 -11.39 -2.75
N GLY A 23 3.46 -11.92 -2.86
CA GLY A 23 3.72 -13.12 -3.65
C GLY A 23 2.92 -14.34 -3.17
N ALA A 24 2.91 -14.59 -1.85
CA ALA A 24 2.23 -15.73 -1.27
C ALA A 24 0.69 -15.70 -1.42
N MET A 25 0.07 -14.52 -1.36
CA MET A 25 -1.39 -14.39 -1.35
C MET A 25 -1.99 -14.04 -2.72
N PHE A 26 -1.26 -13.30 -3.55
CA PHE A 26 -1.78 -12.72 -4.79
C PHE A 26 -1.02 -13.16 -6.04
N GLY A 27 0.09 -13.90 -5.87
CA GLY A 27 0.92 -14.42 -6.96
C GLY A 27 1.80 -13.35 -7.60
N THR A 28 1.22 -12.23 -8.03
CA THR A 28 1.94 -11.11 -8.64
C THR A 28 1.62 -9.76 -7.98
N PRO A 29 2.56 -8.81 -7.99
CA PRO A 29 2.31 -7.45 -7.48
C PRO A 29 1.23 -6.67 -8.25
N GLU A 30 1.06 -6.94 -9.54
CA GLU A 30 0.04 -6.30 -10.39
C GLU A 30 -1.36 -6.73 -9.98
N ARG A 31 -1.58 -8.04 -9.75
CA ARG A 31 -2.87 -8.58 -9.30
C ARG A 31 -3.25 -8.09 -7.92
N PHE A 32 -2.26 -7.89 -7.06
CA PHE A 32 -2.46 -7.22 -5.79
C PHE A 32 -2.92 -5.75 -6.00
N ALA A 33 -2.29 -5.02 -6.91
CA ALA A 33 -2.62 -3.62 -7.16
C ALA A 33 -3.98 -3.39 -7.86
N GLU A 34 -4.52 -4.39 -8.55
CA GLU A 34 -5.90 -4.39 -9.03
C GLU A 34 -6.90 -4.35 -7.87
N LEU A 35 -6.65 -5.13 -6.81
CA LEU A 35 -7.52 -5.23 -5.64
C LEU A 35 -7.35 -4.05 -4.67
N PHE A 36 -6.11 -3.55 -4.53
CA PHE A 36 -5.75 -2.47 -3.60
C PHE A 36 -5.31 -1.23 -4.38
N SER A 37 -6.18 -0.76 -5.25
CA SER A 37 -5.91 0.27 -6.26
C SER A 37 -5.99 1.71 -5.76
N THR A 38 -6.46 1.94 -4.53
CA THR A 38 -6.62 3.29 -3.97
C THR A 38 -6.04 3.37 -2.56
N PRO A 39 -5.16 4.35 -2.31
CA PRO A 39 -4.59 4.56 -0.98
C PRO A 39 -5.67 5.05 0.00
N VAL A 40 -5.54 4.64 1.27
CA VAL A 40 -6.24 5.30 2.39
C VAL A 40 -5.24 6.26 3.03
N VAL A 41 -5.45 7.56 2.83
CA VAL A 41 -4.61 8.60 3.43
C VAL A 41 -5.20 8.98 4.78
N ILE A 42 -4.46 8.69 5.85
CA ILE A 42 -4.84 9.07 7.22
C ILE A 42 -3.98 10.26 7.62
N THR A 43 -4.62 11.40 7.89
CA THR A 43 -3.97 12.63 8.38
C THR A 43 -4.46 12.93 9.79
N PRO A 44 -3.81 12.41 10.84
CA PRO A 44 -4.22 12.68 12.21
C PRO A 44 -4.11 14.18 12.52
N THR A 45 -5.14 14.76 13.12
CA THR A 45 -5.14 16.16 13.55
C THR A 45 -4.80 16.34 15.03
N ARG A 46 -4.79 15.23 15.79
CA ARG A 46 -4.48 15.21 17.21
C ARG A 46 -3.85 13.87 17.58
N LEU A 47 -2.77 13.91 18.35
CA LEU A 47 -2.13 12.73 18.93
C LEU A 47 -2.39 12.72 20.44
N HIS A 48 -2.91 11.62 20.96
CA HIS A 48 -2.98 11.37 22.40
C HIS A 48 -1.88 10.37 22.76
N VAL A 49 -1.00 10.76 23.68
CA VAL A 49 0.00 9.88 24.30
C VAL A 49 -0.47 9.53 25.71
N VAL A 50 -0.40 8.24 26.05
CA VAL A 50 -0.72 7.69 27.38
C VAL A 50 0.58 7.34 28.07
#